data_AF-A0A098TMM6-F1
#
_entry.id   AF-A0A098TMM6-F1
#
_cell.length_a   1.000
_cell.length_b   1.000
_cell.length_c   1.000
_cell.angle_alpha   90.00
_cell.angle_beta   90.00
_cell.angle_gamma   90.00
#
_symmetry.space_group_name_H-M   'P 1'
#
loop_
_entity.id
_entity.type
_entity.pdbx_description
1 polymer ?
#
loop_
_entity_poly.entity_id
_entity_poly.type
_entity_poly.pdbx_seq_one_letter_code
_entity_poly.pdbx_strand_id
1 'polypeptide(L)'
;MLPMAIQVPRLMPILGSTLAFVVLTTGCQRLTNLAAGSGQRSPTSSPMATAAGVPRESSAAMEKCKIQAREQLQLSDEQKAQMKALTRKELQQVEAVLDANQQQQLRQAIKADRNLKRAIATLQLPADKQQQVSSLLEQSQRQRSDLLTSEQKQHLRSALRKCRNATG
;
A
#
# COMPACT_ATOMS: atom_id res chain seq x y z
N MET A 1 -55.42 9.51 -8.20
CA MET A 1 -54.15 8.91 -7.75
C MET A 1 -53.71 7.93 -8.83
N LEU A 2 -52.71 8.30 -9.64
CA LEU A 2 -52.19 7.50 -10.75
C LEU A 2 -50.83 6.89 -10.37
N PRO A 3 -50.58 5.59 -10.58
CA PRO A 3 -49.29 4.98 -10.32
C PRO A 3 -48.28 5.28 -11.44
N MET A 4 -47.14 5.84 -11.08
CA MET A 4 -45.98 6.03 -11.96
C MET A 4 -45.22 4.70 -12.11
N ALA A 5 -45.23 4.14 -13.32
CA ALA A 5 -44.42 2.99 -13.69
C ALA A 5 -42.96 3.39 -13.87
N ILE A 6 -42.07 2.84 -13.04
CA ILE A 6 -40.62 3.03 -13.15
C ILE A 6 -40.07 2.01 -14.15
N GLN A 7 -39.66 2.50 -15.30
CA GLN A 7 -39.06 1.70 -16.37
C GLN A 7 -37.57 1.48 -16.09
N VAL A 8 -37.19 0.23 -15.81
CA VAL A 8 -35.81 -0.18 -15.54
C VAL A 8 -35.09 -0.47 -16.88
N PRO A 9 -33.97 0.20 -17.21
CA PRO A 9 -33.21 -0.12 -18.42
C PRO A 9 -32.48 -1.46 -18.28
N ARG A 10 -32.64 -2.32 -19.30
CA ARG A 10 -31.93 -3.60 -19.45
C ARG A 10 -30.47 -3.37 -19.81
N LEU A 11 -29.57 -3.88 -18.98
CA LEU A 11 -28.12 -3.91 -19.21
C LEU A 11 -27.79 -4.98 -20.27
N MET A 12 -27.14 -4.60 -21.37
CA MET A 12 -26.63 -5.53 -22.37
C MET A 12 -25.25 -6.09 -21.98
N PRO A 13 -24.94 -7.36 -22.31
CA PRO A 13 -23.61 -7.94 -22.14
C PRO A 13 -22.67 -7.49 -23.27
N ILE A 14 -21.56 -6.84 -22.91
CA ILE A 14 -20.47 -6.52 -23.83
C ILE A 14 -19.59 -7.77 -23.98
N LEU A 15 -19.58 -8.33 -25.20
CA LEU A 15 -18.70 -9.41 -25.62
C LEU A 15 -17.22 -8.98 -25.63
N GLY A 16 -16.37 -9.87 -25.13
CA GLY A 16 -15.13 -10.30 -25.77
C GLY A 16 -14.06 -9.23 -26.07
N SER A 17 -13.06 -9.13 -25.19
CA SER A 17 -11.75 -8.61 -25.61
C SER A 17 -10.65 -9.47 -25.00
N THR A 18 -10.19 -10.44 -25.78
CA THR A 18 -8.98 -11.25 -25.52
C THR A 18 -7.75 -10.39 -25.76
N LEU A 19 -7.21 -9.80 -24.69
CA LEU A 19 -5.91 -9.14 -24.72
C LEU A 19 -4.80 -10.20 -24.59
N ALA A 20 -4.12 -10.47 -25.71
CA ALA A 20 -2.88 -11.22 -25.74
C ALA A 20 -1.81 -10.47 -24.94
N PHE A 21 -1.32 -11.10 -23.87
CA PHE A 21 -0.19 -10.63 -23.09
C PHE A 21 1.12 -10.96 -23.84
N VAL A 22 1.68 -9.96 -24.53
CA VAL A 22 3.06 -10.03 -25.03
C VAL A 22 3.98 -9.67 -23.86
N VAL A 23 4.69 -10.67 -23.35
CA VAL A 23 5.74 -10.50 -22.34
C VAL A 23 7.01 -10.03 -23.05
N LEU A 24 7.29 -8.72 -23.05
CA LEU A 24 8.61 -8.20 -23.41
C LEU A 24 9.53 -8.26 -22.19
N THR A 25 10.47 -9.21 -22.21
CA THR A 25 11.62 -9.23 -21.31
C THR A 25 12.75 -8.41 -21.93
N THR A 26 12.86 -7.12 -21.58
CA THR A 26 14.01 -6.30 -21.98
C THR A 26 14.93 -6.12 -20.78
N GLY A 27 16.12 -6.71 -20.87
CA GLY A 27 17.15 -6.69 -19.84
C GLY A 27 17.79 -5.31 -19.67
N CYS A 28 18.09 -4.96 -18.41
CA CYS A 28 18.95 -3.84 -18.07
C CYS A 28 20.36 -4.35 -17.77
N GLN A 29 21.29 -4.05 -18.66
CA GLN A 29 22.72 -4.15 -18.38
C GLN A 29 23.11 -3.09 -17.36
N ARG A 30 23.79 -3.53 -16.30
CA ARG A 30 24.25 -2.70 -15.18
C ARG A 30 25.64 -2.17 -15.53
N LEU A 31 25.74 -0.91 -15.94
CA LEU A 31 27.01 -0.22 -16.15
C LEU A 31 27.63 0.15 -14.80
N THR A 32 28.82 -0.39 -14.55
CA THR A 32 29.75 0.02 -13.50
C THR A 32 30.36 1.36 -13.88
N ASN A 33 30.17 2.40 -13.05
CA ASN A 33 31.00 3.60 -13.11
C ASN A 33 31.93 3.62 -11.91
N LEU A 34 33.21 3.42 -12.25
CA LEU A 34 34.40 3.56 -11.43
C LEU A 34 34.81 5.04 -11.52
N ALA A 35 34.77 5.78 -10.42
CA ALA A 35 35.33 7.13 -10.36
C ALA A 35 36.19 7.24 -9.09
N ALA A 36 37.50 7.12 -9.31
CA ALA A 36 38.55 7.45 -8.35
C ALA A 36 38.67 8.98 -8.27
N GLY A 37 38.75 9.50 -7.04
CA GLY A 37 38.91 10.92 -6.79
C GLY A 37 39.36 11.15 -5.35
N SER A 38 40.64 10.91 -5.09
CA SER A 38 41.34 11.20 -3.85
C SER A 38 41.60 12.70 -3.72
N GLY A 39 41.02 13.33 -2.69
CA GLY A 39 41.32 14.70 -2.28
C GLY A 39 41.27 14.82 -0.77
N GLN A 40 42.42 14.62 -0.12
CA GLN A 40 42.64 14.89 1.30
C GLN A 40 42.61 16.40 1.59
N ARG A 41 41.84 16.82 2.61
CA ARG A 41 42.25 17.83 3.62
C ARG A 41 41.49 17.60 4.94
N SER A 42 42.23 17.43 6.02
CA SER A 42 41.79 17.35 7.43
C SER A 42 42.10 18.69 8.14
N PRO A 43 41.85 18.89 9.46
CA PRO A 43 40.79 18.40 10.35
C PRO A 43 40.11 19.58 11.12
N THR A 44 38.85 19.43 11.56
CA THR A 44 38.39 20.18 12.75
C THR A 44 37.52 19.26 13.60
N SER A 45 38.03 19.06 14.80
CA SER A 45 37.63 18.14 15.85
C SER A 45 36.32 18.54 16.51
N SER A 46 35.31 17.69 16.34
CA SER A 46 34.21 17.53 17.29
C SER A 46 34.00 16.02 17.51
N PRO A 47 33.89 15.54 18.76
CA PRO A 47 33.72 14.12 19.03
C PRO A 47 32.40 13.65 18.43
N MET A 48 32.51 12.85 17.37
CA MET A 48 31.42 12.09 16.79
C MET A 48 30.83 11.19 17.88
N ALA A 49 29.64 11.58 18.36
CA ALA A 49 28.76 10.66 19.04
C ALA A 49 28.45 9.51 18.07
N THR A 50 28.93 8.32 18.41
CA THR A 50 28.62 7.05 17.77
C THR A 50 27.11 6.93 17.63
N ALA A 51 26.60 7.28 16.44
CA ALA A 51 25.22 7.04 16.07
C ALA A 51 25.05 5.52 16.00
N ALA A 52 24.61 4.95 17.13
CA ALA A 52 24.27 3.56 17.26
C ALA A 52 23.34 3.17 16.10
N GLY A 53 23.84 2.31 15.22
CA GLY A 53 23.06 1.70 14.16
C GLY A 53 21.93 0.93 14.78
N VAL A 54 20.76 1.56 14.86
CA VAL A 54 19.54 0.92 15.36
C VAL A 54 19.24 -0.25 14.42
N PRO A 55 19.08 -1.49 14.91
CA PRO A 55 18.91 -2.65 14.07
C PRO A 55 17.61 -2.52 13.26
N ARG A 56 17.76 -2.26 11.96
CA ARG A 56 16.69 -2.19 10.96
C ARG A 56 15.91 -3.52 10.81
N GLU A 57 16.46 -4.61 11.37
CA GLU A 57 15.87 -5.95 11.40
C GLU A 57 14.54 -6.04 12.18
N SER A 58 14.39 -5.27 13.26
CA SER A 58 13.17 -5.27 14.09
C SER A 58 11.91 -4.87 13.31
N SER A 59 12.05 -3.96 12.32
CA SER A 59 10.93 -3.46 11.52
C SER A 59 10.39 -4.51 10.54
N ALA A 60 11.25 -5.30 9.91
CA ALA A 60 10.84 -6.32 8.95
C ALA A 60 10.12 -7.50 9.64
N ALA A 61 10.62 -7.92 10.80
CA ALA A 61 10.00 -8.99 11.60
C ALA A 61 8.59 -8.60 12.09
N MET A 62 8.43 -7.36 12.57
CA MET A 62 7.13 -6.82 12.99
C MET A 62 6.12 -6.81 11.83
N GLU A 63 6.57 -6.42 10.63
CA GLU A 63 5.66 -6.32 9.48
C GLU A 63 5.23 -7.70 8.97
N LYS A 64 6.13 -8.68 8.94
CA LYS A 64 5.78 -10.07 8.66
C LYS A 64 4.76 -10.61 9.68
N CYS A 65 4.96 -10.31 10.96
CA CYS A 65 4.05 -10.76 12.02
C CYS A 65 2.66 -10.11 11.92
N LYS A 66 2.59 -8.81 11.56
CA LYS A 66 1.31 -8.13 11.27
C LYS A 66 0.56 -8.74 10.09
N ILE A 67 1.28 -9.13 9.03
CA ILE A 67 0.70 -9.80 7.87
C ILE A 67 0.11 -11.15 8.31
N GLN A 68 0.88 -11.96 9.04
CA GLN A 68 0.41 -13.24 9.57
C GLN A 68 -0.79 -13.11 10.51
N ALA A 69 -0.77 -12.11 11.41
CA ALA A 69 -1.90 -11.83 12.30
C ALA A 69 -3.18 -11.47 11.53
N ARG A 70 -3.05 -10.84 10.36
CA ARG A 70 -4.16 -10.54 9.47
C ARG A 70 -4.63 -11.75 8.66
N GLU A 71 -3.72 -12.62 8.24
CA GLU A 71 -4.08 -13.85 7.53
C GLU A 71 -4.82 -14.84 8.42
N GLN A 72 -4.58 -14.81 9.73
CA GLN A 72 -5.29 -15.61 10.73
C GLN A 72 -6.70 -15.08 11.06
N LEU A 73 -7.08 -13.89 10.58
CA LEU A 73 -8.46 -13.40 10.71
C LEU A 73 -9.35 -14.14 9.72
N GLN A 74 -10.23 -14.99 10.24
CA GLN A 74 -11.31 -15.57 9.46
C GLN A 74 -12.34 -14.49 9.15
N LEU A 75 -12.30 -13.96 7.93
CA LEU A 75 -13.29 -13.00 7.42
C LEU A 75 -14.42 -13.77 6.72
N SER A 76 -15.67 -13.33 6.93
CA SER A 76 -16.81 -13.82 6.14
C SER A 76 -16.67 -13.39 4.67
N ASP A 77 -17.39 -14.05 3.77
CA ASP A 77 -17.33 -13.69 2.35
C ASP A 77 -17.93 -12.31 2.07
N GLU A 78 -18.95 -11.91 2.85
CA GLU A 78 -19.50 -10.56 2.83
C GLU A 78 -18.46 -9.53 3.29
N GLN A 79 -17.75 -9.80 4.39
CA GLN A 79 -16.67 -8.92 4.87
C GLN A 79 -15.56 -8.78 3.82
N LYS A 80 -15.14 -9.88 3.19
CA LYS A 80 -14.15 -9.86 2.09
C LYS A 80 -14.63 -9.01 0.91
N ALA A 81 -15.90 -9.17 0.50
CA ALA A 81 -16.49 -8.38 -0.57
C ALA A 81 -16.51 -6.88 -0.22
N GLN A 82 -16.89 -6.52 1.01
CA GLN A 82 -16.87 -5.15 1.50
C GLN A 82 -15.45 -4.58 1.56
N MET A 83 -14.45 -5.34 2.03
CA MET A 83 -13.05 -4.92 2.02
C MET A 83 -12.53 -4.65 0.60
N LYS A 84 -12.91 -5.49 -0.36
CA LYS A 84 -12.56 -5.31 -1.78
C LYS A 84 -13.22 -4.07 -2.36
N ALA A 85 -14.49 -3.82 -2.05
CA ALA A 85 -15.20 -2.60 -2.44
C ALA A 85 -14.54 -1.35 -1.86
N LEU A 86 -14.18 -1.36 -0.58
CA LEU A 86 -13.44 -0.27 0.07
C LEU A 86 -12.09 -0.03 -0.59
N THR A 87 -11.35 -1.09 -0.91
CA THR A 87 -10.03 -0.96 -1.56
C THR A 87 -10.15 -0.35 -2.96
N ARG A 88 -11.19 -0.71 -3.74
CA ARG A 88 -11.46 -0.09 -5.04
C ARG A 88 -11.80 1.39 -4.90
N LYS A 89 -12.64 1.73 -3.92
CA LYS A 89 -13.00 3.13 -3.62
C LYS A 89 -11.79 3.94 -3.18
N GLU A 90 -10.96 3.39 -2.30
CA GLU A 90 -9.71 4.00 -1.82
C GLU A 90 -8.77 4.27 -3.00
N LEU A 91 -8.59 3.30 -3.90
CA LEU A 91 -7.77 3.48 -5.11
C LEU A 91 -8.32 4.61 -5.99
N GLN A 92 -9.63 4.65 -6.24
CA GLN A 92 -10.25 5.72 -7.04
C GLN A 92 -10.07 7.11 -6.40
N GLN A 93 -10.21 7.21 -5.08
CA GLN A 93 -10.02 8.47 -4.36
C GLN A 93 -8.56 8.92 -4.38
N VAL A 94 -7.61 8.00 -4.25
CA VAL A 94 -6.19 8.31 -4.36
C VAL A 94 -5.86 8.74 -5.80
N GLU A 95 -6.30 8.01 -6.82
CA GLU A 95 -6.07 8.39 -8.22
C GLU A 95 -6.60 9.79 -8.54
N ALA A 96 -7.75 10.19 -7.97
CA ALA A 96 -8.32 11.52 -8.17
C ALA A 96 -7.47 12.68 -7.62
N VAL A 97 -6.58 12.43 -6.65
CA VAL A 97 -5.64 13.43 -6.09
C VAL A 97 -4.34 13.49 -6.90
N LEU A 98 -4.03 12.41 -7.62
CA LEU A 98 -2.80 12.28 -8.41
C LEU A 98 -2.97 12.86 -9.81
N ASP A 99 -1.89 13.40 -10.37
CA ASP A 99 -1.86 13.74 -11.80
C ASP A 99 -1.68 12.50 -12.68
N ALA A 100 -1.87 12.65 -13.99
CA ALA A 100 -1.86 11.54 -14.93
C ALA A 100 -0.54 10.72 -14.89
N ASN A 101 0.61 11.37 -14.70
CA ASN A 101 1.89 10.66 -14.63
C ASN A 101 1.98 9.84 -13.33
N GLN A 102 1.63 10.45 -12.19
CA GLN A 102 1.59 9.79 -10.89
C GLN A 102 0.59 8.61 -10.86
N GLN A 103 -0.58 8.76 -11.50
CA GLN A 103 -1.56 7.67 -11.64
C GLN A 103 -0.98 6.47 -12.41
N GLN A 104 -0.26 6.72 -13.50
CA GLN A 104 0.39 5.66 -14.27
C GLN A 104 1.45 4.93 -13.43
N GLN A 105 2.30 5.67 -12.71
CA GLN A 105 3.30 5.09 -11.81
C GLN A 105 2.64 4.27 -10.69
N LEU A 106 1.55 4.78 -10.10
CA LEU A 106 0.80 4.06 -9.07
C LEU A 106 0.27 2.73 -9.60
N ARG A 107 -0.35 2.72 -10.79
CA ARG A 107 -0.88 1.50 -11.41
C ARG A 107 0.22 0.48 -11.71
N GLN A 108 1.39 0.92 -12.14
CA GLN A 108 2.55 0.05 -12.34
C GLN A 108 3.06 -0.53 -11.02
N ALA A 109 3.20 0.29 -9.99
CA ALA A 109 3.64 -0.15 -8.66
C ALA A 109 2.66 -1.13 -8.00
N ILE A 110 1.34 -0.92 -8.15
CA ILE A 110 0.32 -1.85 -7.66
C ILE A 110 0.40 -3.19 -8.40
N LYS A 111 0.63 -3.18 -9.72
CA LYS A 111 0.82 -4.42 -10.50
C LYS A 111 2.04 -5.21 -10.01
N ALA A 112 3.11 -4.53 -9.58
CA ALA A 112 4.33 -5.16 -9.09
C ALA A 112 4.21 -5.74 -7.66
N ASP A 113 3.67 -4.97 -6.70
CA ASP A 113 3.74 -5.32 -5.27
C ASP A 113 2.38 -5.67 -4.63
N ARG A 114 1.27 -5.53 -5.36
CA ARG A 114 -0.12 -5.77 -4.89
C ARG A 114 -0.53 -4.98 -3.63
N ASN A 115 0.29 -4.05 -3.15
CA ASN A 115 0.04 -3.28 -1.93
C ASN A 115 -0.03 -1.78 -2.23
N LEU A 116 -1.21 -1.19 -2.05
CA LEU A 116 -1.46 0.22 -2.33
C LEU A 116 -0.57 1.15 -1.48
N LYS A 117 -0.40 0.89 -0.18
CA LYS A 117 0.38 1.77 0.71
C LYS A 117 1.86 1.79 0.32
N ARG A 118 2.43 0.63 -0.01
CA ARG A 118 3.81 0.56 -0.50
C ARG A 118 3.97 1.22 -1.86
N ALA A 119 3.03 0.98 -2.78
CA ALA A 119 3.02 1.63 -4.09
C ALA A 119 3.00 3.17 -3.96
N ILE A 120 2.15 3.72 -3.08
CA ILE A 120 2.12 5.16 -2.78
C ILE A 120 3.45 5.64 -2.20
N ALA A 121 4.06 4.88 -1.28
CA ALA A 121 5.35 5.25 -0.69
C ALA A 121 6.51 5.31 -1.69
N THR A 122 6.39 4.63 -2.84
CA THR A 122 7.38 4.74 -3.93
C THR A 122 7.17 5.98 -4.81
N LEU A 123 6.01 6.63 -4.73
CA LEU A 123 5.73 7.86 -5.47
C LEU A 123 6.37 9.05 -4.75
N GLN A 124 7.07 9.90 -5.50
CA GLN A 124 7.53 11.19 -5.01
C GLN A 124 6.37 12.19 -5.09
N LEU A 125 5.51 12.18 -4.07
CA LEU A 125 4.38 13.10 -3.96
C LEU A 125 4.82 14.41 -3.30
N PRO A 126 4.30 15.57 -3.75
CA PRO A 126 4.47 16.81 -3.01
C PRO A 126 3.73 16.74 -1.67
N ALA A 127 4.17 17.55 -0.70
CA ALA A 127 3.72 17.46 0.69
C ALA A 127 2.20 17.59 0.86
N ASP A 128 1.56 18.45 0.07
CA ASP A 128 0.11 18.66 0.07
C ASP A 128 -0.66 17.40 -0.38
N LYS A 129 -0.25 16.78 -1.50
CA LYS A 129 -0.85 15.52 -1.97
C LYS A 129 -0.55 14.37 -1.01
N GLN A 130 0.66 14.32 -0.43
CA GLN A 130 1.01 13.31 0.56
C GLN A 130 0.11 13.37 1.80
N GLN A 131 -0.21 14.57 2.28
CA GLN A 131 -1.14 14.77 3.39
C GLN A 131 -2.57 14.36 3.03
N GLN A 132 -3.06 14.72 1.84
CA GLN A 132 -4.39 14.32 1.36
C GLN A 132 -4.50 12.79 1.25
N VAL A 133 -3.52 12.14 0.61
CA VAL A 133 -3.48 10.69 0.47
C VAL A 133 -3.40 10.01 1.84
N SER A 134 -2.57 10.50 2.75
CA SER A 134 -2.47 9.95 4.11
C SER A 134 -3.82 10.00 4.84
N SER A 135 -4.53 11.12 4.71
CA SER A 135 -5.86 11.30 5.31
C SER A 135 -6.89 10.31 4.74
N LEU A 136 -6.88 10.08 3.43
CA LEU A 136 -7.72 9.07 2.77
C LEU A 136 -7.39 7.65 3.25
N LEU A 137 -6.09 7.31 3.38
CA LEU A 137 -5.65 6.00 3.85
C LEU A 137 -6.07 5.75 5.31
N GLU A 138 -6.00 6.78 6.17
CA GLU A 138 -6.47 6.70 7.56
C GLU A 138 -7.98 6.53 7.66
N GLN A 139 -8.75 7.27 6.85
CA GLN A 139 -10.20 7.10 6.79
C GLN A 139 -10.58 5.69 6.32
N SER A 140 -9.96 5.20 5.26
CA SER A 140 -10.15 3.81 4.80
C SER A 140 -9.76 2.80 5.89
N GLN A 141 -8.68 3.04 6.63
CA GLN A 141 -8.29 2.17 7.74
C GLN A 141 -9.34 2.11 8.86
N ARG A 142 -9.98 3.24 9.19
CA ARG A 142 -11.10 3.28 10.14
C ARG A 142 -12.29 2.48 9.62
N GLN A 143 -12.71 2.72 8.38
CA GLN A 143 -13.81 1.98 7.75
C GLN A 143 -13.54 0.47 7.72
N ARG A 144 -12.31 0.06 7.38
CA ARG A 144 -11.90 -1.35 7.41
C ARG A 144 -11.92 -1.94 8.82
N SER A 145 -11.53 -1.17 9.83
CA SER A 145 -11.65 -1.57 11.23
C SER A 145 -13.11 -1.76 11.60
N ASP A 146 -14.01 -0.89 11.16
CA ASP A 146 -15.45 -0.98 11.48
C ASP A 146 -16.13 -2.20 10.88
N LEU A 147 -15.60 -2.75 9.79
CA LEU A 147 -16.07 -4.03 9.23
C LEU A 147 -15.71 -5.25 10.08
N LEU A 148 -14.73 -5.13 10.98
CA LEU A 148 -14.32 -6.23 11.86
C LEU A 148 -15.21 -6.28 13.11
N THR A 149 -15.57 -7.48 13.52
CA THR A 149 -16.28 -7.69 14.78
C THR A 149 -15.41 -7.36 15.99
N SER A 150 -16.04 -7.20 17.16
CA SER A 150 -15.36 -7.01 18.44
C SER A 150 -14.33 -8.12 18.71
N GLU A 151 -14.71 -9.36 18.44
CA GLU A 151 -13.89 -10.56 18.67
C GLU A 151 -12.69 -10.57 17.70
N GLN A 152 -12.93 -10.29 16.42
CA GLN A 152 -11.88 -10.17 15.41
C GLN A 152 -10.87 -9.05 15.78
N LYS A 153 -11.35 -7.89 16.24
CA LYS A 153 -10.50 -6.78 16.73
C LYS A 153 -9.68 -7.21 17.95
N GLN A 154 -10.27 -7.95 18.88
CA GLN A 154 -9.57 -8.46 20.05
C GLN A 154 -8.51 -9.50 19.67
N HIS A 155 -8.82 -10.40 18.73
CA HIS A 155 -7.87 -11.38 18.22
C HIS A 155 -6.67 -10.70 17.56
N LEU A 156 -6.92 -9.71 16.70
CA LEU A 156 -5.87 -8.92 16.05
C LEU A 156 -4.99 -8.20 17.08
N ARG A 157 -5.59 -7.52 18.08
CA ARG A 157 -4.82 -6.85 19.16
C ARG A 157 -3.96 -7.83 19.95
N SER A 158 -4.49 -9.00 20.26
CA SER A 158 -3.76 -10.06 20.98
C SER A 158 -2.59 -10.58 20.16
N ALA A 159 -2.79 -10.84 18.86
CA ALA A 159 -1.75 -11.26 17.95
C ALA A 159 -0.64 -10.20 17.82
N LEU A 160 -1.00 -8.92 17.66
CA LEU A 160 -0.03 -7.82 17.60
C LEU A 160 0.76 -7.65 18.89
N ARG A 161 0.13 -7.84 20.05
CA ARG A 161 0.84 -7.82 21.35
C ARG A 161 1.86 -8.96 21.44
N LYS A 162 1.48 -10.17 20.99
CA LYS A 162 2.41 -11.32 20.91
C LYS A 162 3.58 -11.01 19.98
N CYS A 163 3.32 -10.46 18.80
CA CYS A 163 4.36 -10.02 17.86
C CYS A 163 5.35 -9.06 18.52
N ARG A 164 4.83 -8.03 19.21
CA ARG A 164 5.66 -7.01 19.88
C ARG A 164 6.54 -7.61 20.96
N ASN A 165 6.00 -8.52 21.76
CA ASN A 165 6.75 -9.19 22.83
C ASN A 165 7.80 -10.18 22.31
N ALA A 166 7.66 -10.67 21.07
CA ALA A 166 8.64 -11.57 20.46
C ALA A 166 9.82 -10.83 19.80
N THR A 167 9.70 -9.52 19.59
CA THR A 167 10.68 -8.68 18.87
C THR A 167 11.48 -7.73 19.75
N GLY A 168 11.21 -7.68 21.06
CA GLY A 168 11.87 -6.81 22.03
C GLY A 168 12.45 -7.61 23.18
#